data_AF-A0A843BTA8-F1
#
_entry.id   AF-A0A843BTA8-F1
#
_cell.length_a   1.000
_cell.length_b   1.000
_cell.length_c   1.000
_cell.angle_alpha   90.00
_cell.angle_beta   90.00
_cell.angle_gamma   90.00
#
_symmetry.space_group_name_H-M   'P 1'
#
loop_
_entity.id
_entity.type
_entity.pdbx_description
1 polymer ?
#
loop_
_entity_poly.entity_id
_entity_poly.type
_entity_poly.pdbx_seq_one_letter_code
_entity_poly.pdbx_strand_id
1 'polypeptide(L)'
;MSSKKDTNLDTTIDRVVVYLDGARIYRSGKTELKKGFQQVRIHGLTKNLQKDSVRVSGKGKGSLGAIDVETVYQEEVSHEALNALLQEEDKLQKELLVLTQKLEFINLQNARLKALSDKFSLEFPQWLASGETQLVTLNEFIDFETKRNTDFLKQKQKLG
;
A
#
# COMPACT_ATOMS: atom_id res chain seq x y z
N MET A 1 -11.91 38.36 -29.17
CA MET A 1 -11.89 37.14 -28.34
C MET A 1 -12.18 37.56 -26.90
N SER A 2 -13.43 37.42 -26.45
CA SER A 2 -13.87 37.99 -25.16
C SER A 2 -13.52 37.03 -24.02
N SER A 3 -12.72 37.49 -23.07
CA SER A 3 -12.33 36.78 -21.86
C SER A 3 -13.58 36.36 -21.07
N LYS A 4 -13.90 35.07 -21.11
CA LYS A 4 -15.01 34.47 -20.36
C LYS A 4 -14.64 34.53 -18.87
N LYS A 5 -15.34 35.38 -18.12
CA LYS A 5 -15.05 35.60 -16.70
C LYS A 5 -15.79 34.54 -15.88
N ASP A 6 -15.10 33.47 -15.54
CA ASP A 6 -15.62 32.41 -14.68
C ASP A 6 -15.74 32.92 -13.25
N THR A 7 -16.96 32.90 -12.70
CA THR A 7 -17.23 33.28 -11.32
C THR A 7 -17.46 32.01 -10.50
N ASN A 8 -16.57 31.72 -9.56
CA ASN A 8 -16.80 30.63 -8.61
C ASN A 8 -17.86 31.06 -7.60
N LEU A 9 -18.84 30.19 -7.37
CA LEU A 9 -19.90 30.39 -6.40
C LEU A 9 -19.74 29.38 -5.27
N ASP A 10 -19.47 29.88 -4.08
CA ASP A 10 -19.54 29.09 -2.87
C ASP A 10 -21.02 28.82 -2.53
N THR A 11 -21.30 27.57 -2.15
CA THR A 11 -22.65 27.13 -1.81
C THR A 11 -22.65 26.38 -0.49
N THR A 12 -23.71 26.58 0.29
CA THR A 12 -23.96 25.87 1.54
C THR A 12 -25.04 24.82 1.34
N ILE A 13 -24.96 23.73 2.10
CA ILE A 13 -26.01 22.71 2.13
C ILE A 13 -27.13 23.20 3.05
N ASP A 14 -28.31 23.46 2.49
CA ASP A 14 -29.46 23.97 3.25
C ASP A 14 -30.28 22.83 3.85
N ARG A 15 -30.41 21.72 3.12
CA ARG A 15 -31.22 20.56 3.50
C ARG A 15 -30.74 19.31 2.79
N VAL A 16 -30.82 18.18 3.47
CA VAL A 16 -30.64 16.84 2.88
C VAL A 16 -31.87 16.01 3.16
N VAL A 17 -32.39 15.32 2.15
CA VAL A 17 -33.46 14.32 2.28
C VAL A 17 -32.88 12.97 1.88
N VAL A 18 -32.91 12.00 2.80
CA VAL A 18 -32.34 10.67 2.60
C VAL A 18 -33.46 9.68 2.25
N TYR A 19 -33.24 8.90 1.20
CA TYR A 19 -34.08 7.80 0.71
C TYR A 19 -33.31 6.48 0.83
N LEU A 20 -33.97 5.35 0.56
CA LEU A 20 -33.29 4.03 0.58
C LEU A 20 -32.22 3.91 -0.50
N ASP A 21 -32.42 4.56 -1.65
CA ASP A 21 -31.60 4.46 -2.86
C ASP A 21 -30.64 5.65 -3.04
N GLY A 22 -30.69 6.65 -2.18
CA GLY A 22 -29.79 7.81 -2.26
C GLY A 22 -30.20 8.99 -1.40
N ALA A 23 -29.54 10.12 -1.60
CA ALA A 23 -29.85 11.36 -0.89
C ALA A 23 -30.04 12.52 -1.87
N ARG A 24 -31.10 13.31 -1.64
CA ARG A 24 -31.33 14.57 -2.35
C ARG A 24 -30.77 15.72 -1.51
N ILE A 25 -29.81 16.44 -2.07
CA ILE A 25 -29.13 17.56 -1.40
C ILE A 25 -29.62 18.86 -2.02
N TYR A 26 -30.08 19.79 -1.16
CA TYR A 26 -30.43 21.15 -1.52
C TYR A 26 -29.28 22.08 -1.12
N ARG A 27 -28.76 22.83 -2.09
CA ARG A 27 -27.69 23.81 -1.89
C ARG A 27 -28.13 25.17 -2.40
N SER A 28 -27.71 26.21 -1.71
CA SER A 28 -27.92 27.59 -2.14
C SER A 28 -26.64 28.39 -2.01
N GLY A 29 -26.56 29.46 -2.79
CA GLY A 29 -25.44 30.39 -2.79
C GLY A 29 -25.89 31.70 -3.42
N LYS A 30 -25.16 32.78 -3.13
CA LYS A 30 -25.40 34.10 -3.70
C LYS A 30 -24.10 34.65 -4.25
N THR A 31 -24.16 35.27 -5.41
CA THR A 31 -23.05 35.99 -6.02
C THR A 31 -23.58 37.18 -6.81
N GLU A 32 -22.75 38.20 -6.96
CA GLU A 32 -23.07 39.39 -7.73
C GLU A 32 -22.53 39.24 -9.15
N LEU A 33 -23.44 39.30 -10.12
CA LEU A 33 -23.13 39.13 -11.53
C LEU A 33 -23.21 40.49 -12.25
N LYS A 34 -22.26 40.74 -13.15
CA LYS A 34 -22.28 41.94 -14.00
C LYS A 34 -23.22 41.73 -15.18
N LYS A 35 -23.67 42.82 -15.80
CA LYS A 35 -24.47 42.75 -17.03
C LYS A 35 -23.67 42.05 -18.14
N GLY A 36 -24.31 41.12 -18.85
CA GLY A 36 -23.72 40.35 -19.95
C GLY A 36 -23.79 38.84 -19.71
N PHE A 37 -23.18 38.07 -20.62
CA PHE A 37 -23.06 36.61 -20.46
C PHE A 37 -21.95 36.28 -19.46
N GLN A 38 -22.30 35.53 -18.41
CA GLN A 38 -21.38 35.07 -17.39
C GLN A 38 -21.54 33.58 -17.14
N GLN A 39 -20.44 32.92 -16.79
CA GLN A 39 -20.43 31.51 -16.39
C GLN A 39 -20.18 31.45 -14.89
N VAL A 40 -21.06 30.73 -14.18
CA VAL A 40 -20.96 30.50 -12.74
C VAL A 40 -20.59 29.04 -12.53
N ARG A 41 -19.53 28.80 -11.75
CA ARG A 41 -19.04 27.46 -11.46
C ARG A 41 -19.24 27.13 -9.99
N ILE A 42 -19.82 25.96 -9.71
CA ILE A 42 -20.03 25.44 -8.36
C ILE A 42 -19.13 24.22 -8.19
N HIS A 43 -18.27 24.25 -7.16
CA HIS A 43 -17.34 23.16 -6.85
C HIS A 43 -17.80 22.33 -5.65
N GLY A 44 -17.10 21.23 -5.40
CA GLY A 44 -17.34 20.37 -4.24
C GLY A 44 -18.66 19.59 -4.32
N LEU A 45 -19.05 19.19 -5.53
CA LEU A 45 -20.13 18.22 -5.74
C LEU A 45 -19.60 16.81 -5.51
N THR A 46 -20.44 15.92 -4.98
CA THR A 46 -20.05 14.53 -4.74
C THR A 46 -19.76 13.79 -6.06
N LYS A 47 -18.80 12.85 -6.04
CA LYS A 47 -18.46 11.99 -7.17
C LYS A 47 -19.64 11.12 -7.61
N ASN A 48 -20.55 10.80 -6.69
CA ASN A 48 -21.73 9.97 -6.94
C ASN A 48 -22.94 10.78 -7.45
N LEU A 49 -22.74 12.04 -7.84
CA LEU A 49 -23.79 12.88 -8.40
C LEU A 49 -24.27 12.32 -9.75
N GLN A 50 -25.57 12.07 -9.87
CA GLN A 50 -26.21 11.76 -11.14
C GLN A 50 -26.40 13.05 -11.95
N LYS A 51 -25.71 13.19 -13.09
CA LYS A 51 -25.73 14.40 -13.92
C LYS A 51 -27.14 14.81 -14.34
N ASP A 52 -27.97 13.84 -14.74
CA ASP A 52 -29.34 14.08 -15.21
C ASP A 52 -30.32 14.46 -14.08
N SER A 53 -29.93 14.26 -12.82
CA SER A 53 -30.75 14.62 -11.65
C SER A 53 -30.53 16.05 -11.18
N VAL A 54 -29.61 16.81 -11.79
CA VAL A 54 -29.29 18.17 -11.36
C VAL A 54 -30.37 19.14 -11.82
N ARG A 55 -30.97 19.85 -10.86
CA ARG A 55 -31.93 20.93 -11.11
C ARG A 55 -31.40 22.22 -10.51
N VAL A 56 -31.39 23.28 -11.31
CA VAL A 56 -30.90 24.61 -10.90
C VAL A 56 -32.03 25.62 -11.06
N SER A 57 -32.19 26.47 -10.05
CA SER A 57 -33.10 27.60 -10.08
C SER A 57 -32.41 28.82 -9.46
N GLY A 58 -32.66 30.00 -10.03
CA GLY A 58 -32.12 31.25 -9.52
C GLY A 58 -33.21 32.31 -9.39
N LYS A 59 -33.02 33.23 -8.45
CA LYS A 59 -33.84 34.44 -8.31
C LYS A 59 -32.93 35.65 -8.56
N GLY A 60 -33.25 36.50 -9.53
CA GLY A 60 -32.43 37.65 -9.86
C GLY A 60 -32.82 38.36 -11.16
N LYS A 61 -32.07 39.41 -11.49
CA LYS A 61 -32.24 40.21 -12.73
C LYS A 61 -31.48 39.60 -13.91
N GLY A 62 -31.75 38.33 -14.21
CA GLY A 62 -31.12 37.58 -15.29
C GLY A 62 -31.84 36.26 -15.55
N SER A 63 -31.59 35.66 -16.72
CA SER A 63 -32.10 34.34 -17.09
C SER A 63 -31.00 33.28 -17.01
N LEU A 64 -31.40 32.05 -16.67
CA LEU A 64 -30.52 30.89 -16.77
C LEU A 64 -30.45 30.45 -18.24
N GLY A 65 -29.25 30.23 -18.75
CA GLY A 65 -29.02 29.77 -20.13
C GLY A 65 -28.90 28.25 -20.21
N ALA A 66 -27.67 27.76 -20.04
CA ALA A 66 -27.35 26.34 -20.06
C ALA A 66 -26.80 25.89 -18.70
N ILE A 67 -27.03 24.62 -18.37
CA ILE A 67 -26.47 23.94 -17.20
C ILE A 67 -25.60 22.83 -17.75
N ASP A 68 -24.35 22.76 -17.29
CA ASP A 68 -23.43 21.70 -17.64
C ASP A 68 -22.80 21.13 -16.36
N VAL A 69 -22.58 19.82 -16.37
CA VAL A 69 -22.08 19.05 -15.22
C VAL A 69 -20.89 18.22 -15.67
N GLU A 70 -19.72 18.74 -15.38
CA GLU A 70 -18.46 18.08 -15.66
C GLU A 70 -17.87 17.46 -14.40
N THR A 71 -17.37 16.24 -14.54
CA THR A 71 -16.57 15.58 -13.50
C THR A 71 -15.12 15.90 -13.78
N VAL A 72 -14.51 16.71 -12.93
CA VAL A 72 -13.08 17.03 -13.04
C VAL A 72 -12.31 16.04 -12.19
N TYR A 73 -11.43 15.27 -12.83
CA TYR A 73 -10.43 14.48 -12.12
C TYR A 73 -9.27 15.41 -11.79
N GLN A 74 -9.01 15.59 -10.50
CA GLN A 74 -7.81 16.31 -10.06
C GLN A 74 -6.64 15.35 -10.28
N GLU A 75 -5.78 15.66 -11.27
CA GLU A 75 -4.49 15.00 -11.49
C GLU A 75 -3.51 15.40 -10.37
N GLU A 76 -3.83 15.10 -9.11
CA GLU A 76 -2.94 15.32 -7.97
C GLU A 76 -2.62 13.99 -7.29
N VAL A 77 -1.90 13.16 -8.03
CA VAL A 77 -0.63 12.70 -7.50
C VAL A 77 0.35 12.98 -8.62
N SER A 78 1.35 13.84 -8.38
CA SER A 78 2.49 13.92 -9.30
C SER A 78 2.92 12.49 -9.55
N HIS A 79 2.78 12.02 -10.80
CA HIS A 79 3.11 10.64 -11.15
C HIS A 79 4.54 10.32 -10.69
N GLU A 80 5.42 11.32 -10.66
CA GLU A 80 6.78 11.21 -10.13
C GLU A 80 6.83 10.91 -8.63
N ALA A 81 6.05 11.62 -7.79
CA ALA A 81 6.03 11.39 -6.34
C ALA A 81 5.43 10.01 -5.98
N LEU A 82 4.37 9.61 -6.70
CA LEU A 82 3.78 8.29 -6.53
C LEU A 82 4.75 7.18 -6.98
N ASN A 83 5.41 7.36 -8.12
CA ASN A 83 6.39 6.40 -8.62
C ASN A 83 7.62 6.30 -7.71
N ALA A 84 8.09 7.42 -7.14
CA ALA A 84 9.18 7.42 -6.17
C ALA A 84 8.83 6.61 -4.91
N LEU A 85 7.61 6.78 -4.38
CA LEU A 85 7.12 6.01 -3.24
C LEU A 85 7.00 4.52 -3.56
N LEU A 86 6.50 4.15 -4.74
CA LEU A 86 6.41 2.76 -5.17
C LEU A 86 7.80 2.11 -5.36
N GLN A 87 8.78 2.87 -5.86
CA GLN A 87 10.17 2.40 -5.96
C GLN A 87 10.82 2.20 -4.59
N GLU A 88 10.54 3.11 -3.65
CA GLU A 88 11.02 2.98 -2.27
C GLU A 88 10.40 1.76 -1.57
N GLU A 89 9.11 1.51 -1.77
CA GLU A 89 8.43 0.32 -1.27
C GLU A 89 9.08 -0.98 -1.79
N ASP A 90 9.27 -1.10 -3.11
CA ASP A 90 9.88 -2.28 -3.73
C ASP A 90 11.31 -2.52 -3.23
N LYS A 91 12.08 -1.44 -3.03
CA LYS A 91 13.43 -1.52 -2.46
C LYS A 91 13.40 -2.04 -1.01
N LEU A 92 12.52 -1.50 -0.18
CA LEU A 92 12.36 -1.93 1.22
C LEU A 92 11.90 -3.39 1.31
N GLN A 93 11.00 -3.83 0.44
CA GLN A 93 10.56 -5.23 0.38
C GLN A 93 11.71 -6.18 0.03
N LYS A 94 12.55 -5.81 -0.94
CA LYS A 94 13.75 -6.59 -1.30
C LYS A 94 14.75 -6.66 -0.14
N GLU A 95 14.98 -5.55 0.55
CA GLU A 95 15.86 -5.52 1.73
C GLU A 95 15.31 -6.40 2.87
N LEU A 96 14.00 -6.35 3.12
CA LEU A 96 13.32 -7.21 4.10
C LEU A 96 13.49 -8.69 3.75
N LEU A 97 13.33 -9.06 2.48
CA LEU A 97 13.50 -10.43 2.03
C LEU A 97 14.94 -10.92 2.27
N VAL A 98 15.95 -10.11 1.93
CA VAL A 98 17.36 -10.44 2.18
C VAL A 98 17.65 -10.58 3.67
N LEU A 99 17.14 -9.67 4.50
CA LEU A 99 17.30 -9.73 5.96
C LEU A 99 16.64 -10.97 6.56
N THR A 100 15.45 -11.32 6.08
CA THR A 100 14.72 -12.52 6.52
C THR A 100 15.48 -13.78 6.18
N GLN A 101 16.02 -13.89 4.97
CA GLN A 101 16.86 -15.03 4.57
C GLN A 101 18.14 -15.14 5.43
N LYS A 102 18.78 -14.02 5.77
CA LYS A 102 19.93 -14.00 6.69
C LYS A 102 19.55 -14.47 8.09
N LEU A 103 18.39 -14.03 8.59
CA LEU A 103 17.89 -14.40 9.90
C LEU A 103 17.60 -15.91 9.96
N GLU A 104 16.93 -16.47 8.94
CA GLU A 104 16.70 -17.91 8.82
C GLU A 104 18.02 -18.70 8.81
N PHE A 105 19.01 -18.22 8.06
CA PHE A 105 20.32 -18.87 7.98
C PHE A 105 21.03 -18.90 9.34
N ILE A 106 21.05 -17.77 10.06
CA ILE A 106 21.66 -17.69 11.39
C ILE A 106 20.91 -18.56 12.39
N ASN A 107 19.57 -18.58 12.36
CA ASN A 107 18.78 -19.44 13.23
C ASN A 107 19.06 -20.93 12.99
N LEU A 108 19.23 -21.32 11.72
CA LEU A 108 19.61 -22.68 11.39
C LEU A 108 21.01 -23.04 11.93
N GLN A 109 21.97 -22.12 11.84
CA GLN A 109 23.29 -22.30 12.43
C GLN A 109 23.23 -22.45 13.95
N ASN A 110 22.44 -21.61 14.63
CA ASN A 110 22.25 -21.68 16.08
C ASN A 110 21.60 -23.00 16.50
N ALA A 111 20.55 -23.44 15.80
CA ALA A 111 19.91 -24.73 16.04
C ALA A 111 20.89 -25.89 15.86
N ARG A 112 21.76 -25.81 14.84
CA ARG A 112 22.83 -26.80 14.62
C ARG A 112 23.83 -26.83 15.76
N LEU A 113 24.36 -25.69 16.19
CA LEU A 113 25.32 -25.62 17.30
C LEU A 113 24.72 -26.16 18.60
N LYS A 114 23.44 -25.88 18.84
CA LYS A 114 22.71 -26.43 19.98
C LYS A 114 22.59 -27.95 19.89
N ALA A 115 22.17 -28.49 18.74
CA ALA A 115 22.08 -29.95 18.55
C ALA A 115 23.44 -30.65 18.69
N LEU A 116 24.53 -30.00 18.25
CA LEU A 116 25.89 -30.49 18.45
C LEU A 116 26.24 -30.52 19.95
N SER A 117 25.99 -29.43 20.67
CA SER A 117 26.22 -29.33 22.11
C SER A 117 25.43 -30.37 22.90
N ASP A 118 24.15 -30.56 22.55
CA ASP A 118 23.26 -31.51 23.22
C ASP A 118 23.75 -32.96 23.02
N LYS A 119 24.05 -33.34 21.77
CA LYS A 119 24.61 -34.68 21.46
C LYS A 119 25.95 -34.90 22.14
N PHE A 120 26.85 -33.93 22.08
CA PHE A 120 28.14 -34.03 22.76
C PHE A 120 27.97 -34.23 24.27
N SER A 121 27.08 -33.46 24.91
CA SER A 121 26.83 -33.57 26.35
C SER A 121 26.26 -34.95 26.76
N LEU A 122 25.47 -35.58 25.89
CA LEU A 122 24.88 -36.90 26.14
C LEU A 122 25.86 -38.06 25.92
N GLU A 123 26.63 -38.02 24.83
CA GLU A 123 27.47 -39.13 24.39
C GLU A 123 28.88 -39.07 24.97
N PHE A 124 29.40 -37.88 25.28
CA PHE A 124 30.77 -37.70 25.78
C PHE A 124 31.07 -38.46 27.08
N PRO A 125 30.20 -38.53 28.10
CA PRO A 125 30.47 -39.33 29.29
C PRO A 125 30.60 -40.83 29.00
N GLN A 126 29.81 -41.35 28.05
CA GLN A 126 29.86 -42.76 27.65
C GLN A 126 31.13 -43.05 26.83
N TRP A 127 31.51 -42.14 25.92
CA TRP A 127 32.75 -42.24 25.15
C TRP A 127 34.00 -42.12 26.04
N LEU A 128 33.98 -41.21 27.02
CA LEU A 128 35.07 -41.04 28.00
C LEU A 128 35.25 -42.30 28.86
N ALA A 129 34.16 -42.94 29.26
CA ALA A 129 34.20 -44.19 30.02
C ALA A 129 34.67 -45.40 29.19
N SER A 130 34.47 -45.38 27.87
CA SER A 130 34.77 -46.51 26.96
C SER A 130 36.22 -46.55 26.46
N GLY A 131 37.02 -45.49 26.69
CA GLY A 131 38.46 -45.50 26.42
C GLY A 131 38.88 -45.52 24.94
N GLU A 132 37.93 -45.47 24.00
CA GLU A 132 38.21 -45.45 22.57
C GLU A 132 38.51 -44.04 22.03
N THR A 133 39.43 -44.01 21.07
CA THR A 133 40.16 -42.85 20.54
C THR A 133 39.30 -41.68 20.08
N GLN A 134 39.39 -40.59 20.84
CA GLN A 134 38.63 -39.34 20.75
C GLN A 134 38.56 -38.65 19.37
N LEU A 135 39.44 -38.96 18.41
CA LEU A 135 39.58 -38.18 17.16
C LEU A 135 38.96 -38.84 15.92
N VAL A 136 38.83 -40.18 15.90
CA VAL A 136 38.29 -40.90 14.73
C VAL A 136 36.77 -40.73 14.66
N THR A 137 36.09 -40.91 15.79
CA THR A 137 34.63 -40.77 15.91
C THR A 137 34.16 -39.32 15.72
N LEU A 138 35.00 -38.34 16.12
CA LEU A 138 34.74 -36.92 15.91
C LEU A 138 34.77 -36.55 14.42
N ASN A 139 35.72 -37.11 13.66
CA ASN A 139 35.77 -36.92 12.21
C ASN A 139 34.58 -37.57 11.51
N GLU A 140 34.19 -38.79 11.87
CA GLU A 140 33.01 -39.46 11.29
C GLU A 140 31.72 -38.69 11.57
N PHE A 141 31.59 -38.10 12.77
CA PHE A 141 30.46 -37.25 13.12
C PHE A 141 30.45 -35.92 12.34
N ILE A 142 31.61 -35.26 12.20
CA ILE A 142 31.77 -34.03 11.39
C ILE A 142 31.45 -34.31 9.92
N ASP A 143 31.88 -35.46 9.38
CA ASP A 143 31.64 -35.89 8.01
C ASP A 143 30.15 -36.20 7.76
N PHE A 144 29.49 -36.86 8.71
CA PHE A 144 28.04 -37.11 8.64
C PHE A 144 27.23 -35.81 8.61
N GLU A 145 27.56 -34.85 9.48
CA GLU A 145 26.84 -33.57 9.55
C GLU A 145 27.18 -32.62 8.37
N THR A 146 28.41 -32.64 7.84
CA THR A 146 28.77 -31.85 6.65
C THR A 146 28.08 -32.37 5.39
N LYS A 147 27.96 -33.70 5.22
CA LYS A 147 27.24 -34.30 4.09
C LYS A 147 25.76 -33.89 4.09
N ARG A 148 25.10 -33.96 5.25
CA ARG A 148 23.70 -33.52 5.42
C ARG A 148 23.49 -32.04 5.12
N ASN A 149 24.45 -31.19 5.51
CA ASN A 149 24.40 -29.76 5.24
C ASN A 149 24.51 -29.45 3.74
N THR A 150 25.37 -30.17 3.02
CA THR A 150 25.55 -30.01 1.57
C THR A 150 24.28 -30.37 0.80
N ASP A 151 23.58 -31.42 1.24
CA ASP A 151 22.34 -31.87 0.61
C ASP A 151 21.16 -30.91 0.88
N PHE A 152 21.09 -30.32 2.07
CA PHE A 152 20.09 -29.29 2.40
C PHE A 152 20.28 -28.00 1.56
N LEU A 153 21.52 -27.54 1.38
CA LEU A 153 21.82 -26.38 0.54
C LEU A 153 21.47 -26.62 -0.93
N LYS A 154 21.74 -27.82 -1.46
CA LYS A 154 21.33 -28.23 -2.81
C LYS A 154 19.80 -28.29 -2.97
N GLN A 155 19.09 -28.67 -1.92
CA GLN A 155 17.62 -28.76 -1.95
C GLN A 155 16.99 -27.37 -1.99
N LYS A 156 17.46 -26.40 -1.19
CA LYS A 156 16.99 -25.00 -1.26
C LYS A 156 17.32 -24.32 -2.61
N GLN A 157 18.45 -24.63 -3.24
CA GLN A 157 18.79 -24.11 -4.58
C GLN A 157 17.90 -24.64 -5.72
N LYS A 158 17.19 -25.76 -5.53
CA LYS A 158 16.25 -26.30 -6.53
C LYS A 158 14.82 -25.76 -6.38
N LEU A 159 14.55 -25.02 -5.30
CA LEU A 159 13.22 -24.53 -4.91
C LEU A 159 13.09 -23.01 -4.99
N GLY A 160 14.15 -22.30 -5.38
CA GLY A 160 14.12 -20.89 -5.79
C GLY A 160 14.38 -20.77 -7.28
#